data_AF-A0A958PB88-F1
#
_entry.id   AF-A0A958PB88-F1
#
_cell.length_a   1.000
_cell.length_b   1.000
_cell.length_c   1.000
_cell.angle_alpha   90.00
_cell.angle_beta   90.00
_cell.angle_gamma   90.00
#
_symmetry.space_group_name_H-M   'P 1'
#
loop_
_entity.id
_entity.type
_entity.pdbx_description
1 polymer ?
#
loop_
_entity_poly.entity_id
_entity_poly.type
_entity_poly.pdbx_seq_one_letter_code
_entity_poly.pdbx_strand_id
1 'polypeptide(L)'
;IVVVFPFEHLPGYLGASAIFLSRILQGIAISIEYGAAITYVYETVPKNKTGFFTGVIQATAPLGFLSAMVVLFLTKQTFTEELYNNYFWRFPLFIGAILFFFSYKIRNELPESPAFSKVKSRLEVVANPLKEVFQKENLKKMIFAVFALCGVQGVTYYFSHSFIRILLESYFQASHSTSLFFLISIITLIWPIGLIVAHKSDSVGTRKLLTILLTLLLIFFPIFINIISGYNKADSIWIAFGPVAIIYALSIALYSITGKFLADLFPEQIRGTGISIPYHIGNGVFGGLITLIANIKTVNNENYDFVIGYILVTILISLMVNLFFFKNRA
;
A
#
# COMPACT_ATOMS: atom_id res chain seq x y z
N ILE A 1 -12.87 -13.15 -12.86
CA ILE A 1 -14.16 -13.07 -12.11
C ILE A 1 -14.80 -11.69 -12.29
N VAL A 2 -14.26 -10.62 -11.69
CA VAL A 2 -14.91 -9.28 -11.76
C VAL A 2 -15.08 -8.74 -13.20
N VAL A 3 -14.18 -9.08 -14.11
CA VAL A 3 -14.20 -8.63 -15.52
C VAL A 3 -15.35 -9.26 -16.32
N VAL A 4 -15.67 -10.53 -16.04
CA VAL A 4 -16.46 -11.39 -16.95
C VAL A 4 -17.84 -11.70 -16.37
N PHE A 5 -17.97 -11.66 -15.04
CA PHE A 5 -19.20 -12.08 -14.40
C PHE A 5 -20.26 -10.94 -14.48
N PRO A 6 -21.48 -11.22 -14.97
CA PRO A 6 -22.49 -10.19 -15.21
C PRO A 6 -23.25 -9.85 -13.92
N PHE A 7 -22.59 -9.16 -12.99
CA PHE A 7 -23.18 -8.82 -11.69
C PHE A 7 -24.47 -8.00 -11.82
N GLU A 8 -24.63 -7.24 -12.90
CA GLU A 8 -25.82 -6.44 -13.20
C GLU A 8 -27.09 -7.25 -13.46
N HIS A 9 -26.96 -8.56 -13.72
CA HIS A 9 -28.11 -9.46 -13.92
C HIS A 9 -28.50 -10.22 -12.64
N LEU A 10 -27.75 -10.07 -11.55
CA LEU A 10 -28.10 -10.66 -10.26
C LEU A 10 -29.06 -9.75 -9.47
N PRO A 11 -30.02 -10.32 -8.72
CA PRO A 11 -30.80 -9.57 -7.74
C PRO A 11 -29.90 -8.82 -6.76
N GLY A 12 -30.30 -7.62 -6.33
CA GLY A 12 -29.42 -6.64 -5.68
C GLY A 12 -28.51 -7.19 -4.56
N TYR A 13 -29.04 -7.99 -3.64
CA TYR A 13 -28.24 -8.61 -2.57
C TYR A 13 -27.27 -9.68 -3.09
N LEU A 14 -27.68 -10.51 -4.04
CA LEU A 14 -26.82 -11.53 -4.65
C LEU A 14 -25.69 -10.88 -5.47
N GLY A 15 -25.98 -9.83 -6.23
CA GLY A 15 -24.99 -9.04 -6.96
C GLY A 15 -23.96 -8.42 -6.01
N ALA A 16 -24.43 -7.77 -4.94
CA ALA A 16 -23.57 -7.18 -3.91
C ALA A 16 -22.69 -8.23 -3.22
N SER A 17 -23.26 -9.37 -2.80
CA SER A 17 -22.50 -10.47 -2.18
C SER A 17 -21.47 -11.06 -3.14
N ALA A 18 -21.80 -11.24 -4.41
CA ALA A 18 -20.87 -11.77 -5.40
C ALA A 18 -19.70 -10.82 -5.67
N ILE A 19 -19.95 -9.51 -5.74
CA ILE A 19 -18.88 -8.50 -5.83
C ILE A 19 -18.02 -8.53 -4.57
N PHE A 20 -18.64 -8.54 -3.39
CA PHE A 20 -17.94 -8.58 -2.11
C PHE A 20 -17.02 -9.80 -1.99
N LEU A 21 -17.52 -10.99 -2.29
CA LEU A 21 -16.72 -12.23 -2.30
C LEU A 21 -15.60 -12.16 -3.34
N SER A 22 -15.87 -11.61 -4.52
CA SER A 22 -14.84 -11.42 -5.55
C SER A 22 -13.72 -10.49 -5.07
N ARG A 23 -14.05 -9.45 -4.27
CA ARG A 23 -13.06 -8.55 -3.66
C ARG A 23 -12.24 -9.23 -2.58
N ILE A 24 -12.85 -10.09 -1.76
CA ILE A 24 -12.11 -10.92 -0.78
C ILE A 24 -11.10 -11.81 -1.51
N LEU A 25 -11.54 -12.51 -2.56
CA LEU A 25 -10.65 -13.39 -3.35
C LEU A 25 -9.50 -12.62 -3.99
N GLN A 26 -9.77 -11.41 -4.52
CA GLN A 26 -8.71 -10.54 -5.05
C GLN A 26 -7.71 -10.11 -3.96
N GLY A 27 -8.20 -9.74 -2.77
CA GLY A 27 -7.35 -9.37 -1.64
C GLY A 27 -6.45 -10.52 -1.19
N ILE A 28 -6.99 -11.74 -1.13
CA ILE A 28 -6.22 -12.96 -0.81
C ILE A 28 -5.16 -13.24 -1.88
N ALA A 29 -5.52 -13.12 -3.17
CA ALA A 29 -4.59 -13.33 -4.27
C ALA A 29 -3.40 -12.35 -4.21
N ILE A 30 -3.68 -11.07 -3.98
CA ILE A 30 -2.63 -10.04 -3.79
C ILE A 30 -1.74 -10.40 -2.60
N SER A 31 -2.33 -10.93 -1.53
CA SER A 31 -1.59 -11.30 -0.32
C SER A 31 -0.56 -12.38 -0.56
N ILE A 32 -0.95 -13.44 -1.26
CA ILE A 32 -0.07 -14.57 -1.56
C ILE A 32 1.04 -14.14 -2.52
N GLU A 33 0.68 -13.40 -3.55
CA GLU A 33 1.61 -12.94 -4.58
C GLU A 33 2.67 -11.99 -4.00
N TYR A 34 2.24 -11.04 -3.15
CA TYR A 34 3.12 -10.06 -2.52
C TYR A 34 4.19 -10.71 -1.64
N GLY A 35 3.78 -11.55 -0.68
CA GLY A 35 4.74 -12.19 0.23
C GLY A 35 5.72 -13.09 -0.49
N ALA A 36 5.25 -13.81 -1.52
CA ALA A 36 6.10 -14.66 -2.34
C ALA A 36 7.12 -13.87 -3.16
N ALA A 37 6.71 -12.77 -3.80
CA ALA A 37 7.61 -11.94 -4.61
C ALA A 37 8.71 -11.29 -3.76
N ILE A 38 8.36 -10.72 -2.60
CA ILE A 38 9.34 -10.13 -1.68
C ILE A 38 10.30 -11.21 -1.16
N THR A 39 9.78 -12.36 -0.75
CA THR A 39 10.59 -13.51 -0.29
C THR A 39 11.59 -13.93 -1.35
N TYR A 40 11.11 -14.15 -2.57
CA TYR A 40 11.93 -14.63 -3.68
C TYR A 40 13.07 -13.66 -4.01
N VAL A 41 12.75 -12.38 -4.17
CA VAL A 41 13.76 -11.36 -4.49
C VAL A 41 14.75 -11.20 -3.35
N TYR A 42 14.27 -11.13 -2.10
CA TYR A 42 15.12 -11.00 -0.92
C TYR A 42 16.13 -12.16 -0.80
N GLU A 43 15.71 -13.38 -1.13
CA GLU A 43 16.54 -14.59 -1.03
C GLU A 43 17.51 -14.78 -2.19
N THR A 44 17.28 -14.11 -3.32
CA THR A 44 18.04 -14.30 -4.56
C THR A 44 19.12 -13.22 -4.76
N VAL A 45 18.90 -12.03 -4.22
CA VAL A 45 19.81 -10.89 -4.43
C VAL A 45 20.94 -10.83 -3.40
N PRO A 46 22.05 -10.13 -3.68
CA PRO A 46 23.13 -9.93 -2.71
C PRO A 46 22.63 -9.31 -1.40
N LYS A 47 23.16 -9.79 -0.26
CA LYS A 47 22.74 -9.36 1.09
C LYS A 47 22.81 -7.85 1.33
N ASN A 48 23.74 -7.16 0.66
CA ASN A 48 23.92 -5.70 0.76
C ASN A 48 23.05 -4.90 -0.24
N LYS A 49 22.13 -5.56 -0.95
CA LYS A 49 21.22 -4.93 -1.92
C LYS A 49 19.75 -5.34 -1.71
N THR A 50 19.45 -6.04 -0.61
CA THR A 50 18.10 -6.56 -0.34
C THR A 50 17.08 -5.44 -0.21
N GLY A 51 17.47 -4.30 0.35
CA GLY A 51 16.66 -3.10 0.47
C GLY A 51 16.30 -2.50 -0.86
N PHE A 52 17.29 -2.26 -1.71
CA PHE A 52 17.06 -1.74 -3.05
C PHE A 52 16.10 -2.63 -3.85
N PHE A 53 16.38 -3.93 -3.96
CA PHE A 53 15.60 -4.82 -4.82
C PHE A 53 14.20 -5.11 -4.27
N THR A 54 14.02 -5.26 -2.96
CA THR A 54 12.66 -5.34 -2.39
C THR A 54 11.91 -4.02 -2.52
N GLY A 55 12.59 -2.88 -2.44
CA GLY A 55 12.00 -1.57 -2.69
C GLY A 55 11.65 -1.30 -4.15
N VAL A 56 12.34 -1.92 -5.11
CA VAL A 56 11.92 -1.91 -6.53
C VAL A 56 10.55 -2.56 -6.67
N ILE A 57 10.30 -3.70 -6.01
CA ILE A 57 8.96 -4.33 -5.99
C ILE A 57 7.94 -3.34 -5.43
N GLN A 58 8.26 -2.66 -4.33
CA GLN A 58 7.36 -1.67 -3.73
C GLN A 58 7.11 -0.48 -4.66
N ALA A 59 8.11 0.01 -5.38
CA ALA A 59 7.96 1.10 -6.34
C ALA A 59 7.04 0.75 -7.52
N THR A 60 6.81 -0.54 -7.81
CA THR A 60 5.83 -0.95 -8.83
C THR A 60 4.39 -0.66 -8.44
N ALA A 61 4.05 -0.61 -7.14
CA ALA A 61 2.68 -0.33 -6.71
C ALA A 61 2.21 1.10 -7.05
N PRO A 62 2.93 2.20 -6.69
CA PRO A 62 2.54 3.54 -7.11
C PRO A 62 2.58 3.71 -8.63
N LEU A 63 3.47 3.00 -9.35
CA LEU A 63 3.44 2.96 -10.82
C LEU A 63 2.19 2.24 -11.37
N GLY A 64 1.75 1.16 -10.72
CA GLY A 64 0.50 0.48 -11.03
C GLY A 64 -0.71 1.38 -10.81
N PHE A 65 -0.74 2.12 -9.68
CA PHE A 65 -1.76 3.13 -9.41
C PHE A 65 -1.73 4.24 -10.46
N LEU A 66 -0.56 4.80 -10.78
CA LEU A 66 -0.39 5.80 -11.83
C LEU A 66 -0.95 5.31 -13.17
N SER A 67 -0.57 4.09 -13.57
CA SER A 67 -1.04 3.46 -14.81
C SER A 67 -2.56 3.31 -14.82
N ALA A 68 -3.15 2.85 -13.70
CA ALA A 68 -4.60 2.72 -13.56
C ALA A 68 -5.30 4.08 -13.62
N MET A 69 -4.74 5.13 -13.01
CA MET A 69 -5.28 6.49 -13.04
C MET A 69 -5.21 7.10 -14.45
N VAL A 70 -4.12 6.87 -15.18
CA VAL A 70 -3.99 7.31 -16.58
C VAL A 70 -5.00 6.59 -17.46
N VAL A 71 -5.13 5.27 -17.36
CA VAL A 71 -6.15 4.51 -18.11
C VAL A 71 -7.56 5.00 -17.78
N LEU A 72 -7.87 5.22 -16.50
CA LEU A 72 -9.16 5.75 -16.07
C LEU A 72 -9.42 7.14 -16.64
N PHE A 73 -8.44 8.03 -16.58
CA PHE A 73 -8.52 9.39 -17.11
C PHE A 73 -8.80 9.36 -18.61
N LEU A 74 -8.01 8.61 -19.38
CA LEU A 74 -8.16 8.50 -20.84
C LEU A 74 -9.51 7.89 -21.22
N THR A 75 -9.95 6.84 -20.52
CA THR A 75 -11.24 6.20 -20.80
C THR A 75 -12.39 7.17 -20.56
N LYS A 76 -12.37 7.93 -19.46
CA LYS A 76 -13.41 8.93 -19.16
C LYS A 76 -13.38 10.17 -20.06
N GLN A 77 -12.23 10.50 -20.66
CA GLN A 77 -12.13 11.58 -21.66
C GLN A 77 -12.64 11.13 -23.04
N THR A 78 -12.58 9.84 -23.34
CA THR A 78 -12.94 9.29 -24.66
C THR A 78 -14.44 9.01 -24.79
N PHE A 79 -15.08 8.53 -23.72
CA PHE A 79 -16.49 8.12 -23.74
C PHE A 79 -17.37 9.06 -22.92
N THR A 80 -18.64 9.20 -23.33
CA THR A 80 -19.65 9.87 -22.51
C THR A 80 -19.90 9.10 -21.21
N GLU A 81 -20.38 9.79 -20.18
CA GLU A 81 -20.65 9.20 -18.87
C GLU A 81 -21.61 8.00 -18.94
N GLU A 82 -22.64 8.10 -19.79
CA GLU A 82 -23.61 7.02 -20.03
C GLU A 82 -22.94 5.77 -20.65
N LEU A 83 -22.16 5.93 -21.71
CA LEU A 83 -21.46 4.81 -22.36
C LEU A 83 -20.44 4.17 -21.42
N TYR A 84 -19.74 4.98 -20.63
CA TYR A 84 -18.78 4.48 -19.65
C TYR A 84 -19.46 3.61 -18.59
N ASN A 85 -20.52 4.13 -17.96
CA ASN A 85 -21.21 3.44 -16.88
C ASN A 85 -21.91 2.16 -17.34
N ASN A 86 -22.40 2.11 -18.59
CA ASN A 86 -23.09 0.93 -19.11
C ASN A 86 -22.15 -0.13 -19.69
N TYR A 87 -21.05 0.29 -20.35
CA TYR A 87 -20.24 -0.64 -21.15
C TYR A 87 -18.73 -0.58 -20.84
N PHE A 88 -18.15 0.61 -20.76
CA PHE A 88 -16.68 0.76 -20.75
C PHE A 88 -16.02 0.75 -19.38
N TRP A 89 -16.78 0.72 -18.27
CA TRP A 89 -16.22 0.60 -16.92
C TRP A 89 -15.38 -0.69 -16.71
N ARG A 90 -15.62 -1.73 -17.53
CA ARG A 90 -14.84 -2.98 -17.53
C ARG A 90 -13.52 -2.87 -18.29
N PHE A 91 -13.34 -1.88 -19.14
CA PHE A 91 -12.17 -1.74 -20.02
C PHE A 91 -10.83 -1.74 -19.25
N PRO A 92 -10.66 -0.97 -18.15
CA PRO A 92 -9.43 -1.03 -17.36
C PRO A 92 -9.14 -2.42 -16.78
N LEU A 93 -10.20 -3.19 -16.49
CA LEU A 93 -10.06 -4.54 -15.92
C LEU A 93 -9.54 -5.54 -16.95
N PHE A 94 -9.87 -5.38 -18.24
CA PHE A 94 -9.34 -6.21 -19.32
C PHE A 94 -7.83 -6.03 -19.51
N ILE A 95 -7.34 -4.79 -19.42
CA ILE A 95 -5.90 -4.50 -19.43
C ILE A 95 -5.21 -5.25 -18.26
N GLY A 96 -5.81 -5.21 -17.07
CA GLY A 96 -5.32 -5.98 -15.92
C GLY A 96 -5.30 -7.50 -16.15
N ALA A 97 -6.29 -8.05 -16.86
CA ALA A 97 -6.33 -9.47 -17.21
C ALA A 97 -5.19 -9.88 -18.15
N ILE A 98 -4.82 -9.03 -19.12
CA ILE A 98 -3.68 -9.27 -20.01
C ILE A 98 -2.38 -9.31 -19.19
N LEU A 99 -2.17 -8.31 -18.31
CA LEU A 99 -1.01 -8.26 -17.43
C LEU A 99 -0.91 -9.49 -16.52
N PHE A 100 -2.05 -10.02 -16.05
CA PHE A 100 -2.09 -11.24 -15.27
C PHE A 100 -1.54 -12.46 -16.04
N PHE A 101 -1.92 -12.65 -17.32
CA PHE A 101 -1.40 -13.76 -18.12
C PHE A 101 0.11 -13.67 -18.35
N PHE A 102 0.63 -12.47 -18.58
CA PHE A 102 2.08 -12.25 -18.66
C PHE A 102 2.78 -12.59 -17.34
N SER A 103 2.25 -12.10 -16.21
CA SER A 103 2.77 -12.41 -14.87
C SER A 103 2.77 -13.91 -14.59
N TYR A 104 1.67 -14.59 -14.92
CA TYR A 104 1.53 -16.04 -14.76
C TYR A 104 2.59 -16.82 -15.56
N LYS A 105 2.81 -16.47 -16.83
CA LYS A 105 3.83 -17.12 -17.65
C LYS A 105 5.24 -16.94 -17.05
N ILE A 106 5.60 -15.71 -16.69
CA ILE A 106 6.90 -15.41 -16.08
C ILE A 106 7.08 -16.23 -14.79
N ARG A 107 6.03 -16.31 -13.97
CA ARG A 107 6.09 -16.99 -12.68
C ARG A 107 6.28 -18.50 -12.80
N ASN A 108 5.73 -19.12 -13.84
CA ASN A 108 5.95 -20.55 -14.11
C ASN A 108 7.38 -20.88 -14.56
N GLU A 109 8.13 -19.88 -15.06
CA GLU A 109 9.49 -20.06 -15.55
C GLU A 109 10.55 -19.75 -14.47
N LEU A 110 10.16 -19.20 -13.31
CA LEU A 110 11.08 -18.88 -12.22
C LEU A 110 11.48 -20.12 -11.41
N PRO A 111 12.79 -20.38 -11.19
CA PRO A 111 13.24 -21.47 -10.34
C PRO A 111 12.88 -21.21 -8.88
N GLU A 112 12.80 -22.26 -8.04
CA GLU A 112 12.69 -22.11 -6.58
C GLU A 112 13.87 -21.30 -6.02
N SER A 113 13.65 -20.55 -4.93
CA SER A 113 14.71 -19.71 -4.35
C SER A 113 15.86 -20.54 -3.76
N PRO A 114 17.10 -20.01 -3.74
CA PRO A 114 18.24 -20.72 -3.16
C PRO A 114 18.09 -20.99 -1.65
N ALA A 115 17.43 -20.11 -0.91
CA ALA A 115 17.20 -20.27 0.52
C ALA A 115 16.15 -21.36 0.80
N PHE A 116 15.03 -21.36 0.07
CA PHE A 116 14.03 -22.41 0.20
C PHE A 116 14.55 -23.78 -0.22
N SER A 117 15.38 -23.84 -1.27
CA SER A 117 16.08 -25.06 -1.68
C SER A 117 16.93 -25.66 -0.55
N LYS A 118 17.56 -24.81 0.28
CA LYS A 118 18.32 -25.26 1.46
C LYS A 118 17.41 -25.79 2.56
N VAL A 119 16.30 -25.11 2.85
CA VAL A 119 15.28 -25.58 3.82
C VAL A 119 14.77 -26.97 3.42
N LYS A 120 14.50 -27.18 2.14
CA LYS A 120 14.08 -28.47 1.56
C LYS A 120 15.15 -29.55 1.73
N SER A 121 16.41 -29.24 1.45
CA SER A 121 17.53 -30.18 1.63
C SER A 121 17.77 -30.58 3.09
N ARG A 122 17.38 -29.73 4.04
CA ARG A 122 17.51 -29.98 5.49
C ARG A 122 16.28 -30.64 6.11
N LEU A 123 15.24 -30.91 5.32
CA LEU A 123 13.95 -31.42 5.78
C LEU A 123 13.28 -30.51 6.83
N GLU A 124 13.55 -29.21 6.77
CA GLU A 124 13.00 -28.18 7.68
C GLU A 124 11.72 -27.52 7.12
N VAL A 125 11.08 -28.15 6.12
CA VAL A 125 9.87 -27.62 5.50
C VAL A 125 8.70 -27.73 6.48
N VAL A 126 8.12 -26.58 6.83
CA VAL A 126 6.96 -26.52 7.73
C VAL A 126 5.70 -26.98 6.99
N ALA A 127 5.02 -27.98 7.54
CA ALA A 127 3.82 -28.56 6.94
C ALA A 127 2.63 -27.57 6.84
N ASN A 128 2.48 -26.68 7.82
CA ASN A 128 1.43 -25.65 7.81
C ASN A 128 2.00 -24.27 8.20
N PRO A 129 2.55 -23.52 7.21
CA PRO A 129 3.14 -22.21 7.45
C PRO A 129 2.14 -21.19 8.02
N LEU A 130 0.85 -21.30 7.67
CA LEU A 130 -0.21 -20.44 8.21
C LEU A 130 -0.34 -20.63 9.72
N LYS A 131 -0.49 -21.87 10.18
CA LYS A 131 -0.55 -22.18 11.61
C LYS A 131 0.73 -21.76 12.34
N GLU A 132 1.88 -21.93 11.68
CA GLU A 132 3.20 -21.65 12.25
C GLU A 132 3.42 -20.16 12.56
N VAL A 133 2.90 -19.27 11.72
CA VAL A 133 2.99 -17.81 11.95
C VAL A 133 2.24 -17.39 13.22
N PHE A 134 1.16 -18.10 13.59
CA PHE A 134 0.39 -17.83 14.81
C PHE A 134 0.94 -18.51 16.06
N GLN A 135 2.03 -19.29 15.96
CA GLN A 135 2.70 -19.80 17.15
C GLN A 135 3.32 -18.68 17.97
N LYS A 136 3.43 -18.87 19.29
CA LYS A 136 3.81 -17.83 20.27
C LYS A 136 5.08 -17.05 19.92
N GLU A 137 6.08 -17.69 19.34
CA GLU A 137 7.33 -17.02 18.94
C GLU A 137 7.13 -16.09 17.73
N ASN A 138 6.44 -16.57 16.69
CA ASN A 138 6.21 -15.84 15.45
C ASN A 138 5.08 -14.82 15.56
N LEU A 139 4.10 -15.07 16.44
CA LEU A 139 3.02 -14.16 16.74
C LEU A 139 3.55 -12.83 17.30
N LYS A 140 4.59 -12.87 18.14
CA LYS A 140 5.26 -11.65 18.63
C LYS A 140 5.89 -10.85 17.50
N LYS A 141 6.55 -11.53 16.55
CA LYS A 141 7.13 -10.91 15.34
C LYS A 141 6.03 -10.30 14.48
N MET A 142 4.91 -11.00 14.29
CA MET A 142 3.75 -10.51 13.54
C MET A 142 3.11 -9.27 14.18
N ILE A 143 2.82 -9.30 15.47
CA ILE A 143 2.27 -8.14 16.21
C ILE A 143 3.25 -6.97 16.11
N PHE A 144 4.55 -7.22 16.32
CA PHE A 144 5.57 -6.20 16.14
C PHE A 144 5.54 -5.62 14.72
N ALA A 145 5.50 -6.44 13.67
CA ALA A 145 5.44 -5.96 12.29
C ALA A 145 4.22 -5.10 11.98
N VAL A 146 3.05 -5.48 12.52
CA VAL A 146 1.80 -4.72 12.35
C VAL A 146 1.95 -3.33 12.95
N PHE A 147 2.34 -3.23 14.23
CA PHE A 147 2.39 -1.94 14.92
C PHE A 147 3.64 -1.13 14.61
N ALA A 148 4.78 -1.76 14.30
CA ALA A 148 6.02 -1.05 13.99
C ALA A 148 6.00 -0.41 12.60
N LEU A 149 5.36 -1.02 11.60
CA LEU A 149 5.40 -0.49 10.23
C LEU A 149 4.09 -0.66 9.46
N CYS A 150 3.51 -1.86 9.40
CA CYS A 150 2.44 -2.15 8.42
C CYS A 150 1.18 -1.31 8.64
N GLY A 151 0.82 -1.06 9.90
CA GLY A 151 -0.35 -0.25 10.25
C GLY A 151 -0.20 1.19 9.75
N VAL A 152 0.85 1.90 10.22
CA VAL A 152 1.12 3.29 9.81
C VAL A 152 1.43 3.41 8.31
N GLN A 153 2.10 2.42 7.71
CA GLN A 153 2.32 2.38 6.27
C GLN A 153 0.99 2.31 5.53
N GLY A 154 0.07 1.43 5.94
CA GLY A 154 -1.27 1.36 5.37
C GLY A 154 -2.02 2.69 5.52
N VAL A 155 -2.07 3.24 6.74
CA VAL A 155 -2.75 4.51 7.01
C VAL A 155 -2.23 5.64 6.12
N THR A 156 -0.91 5.85 6.08
CA THR A 156 -0.30 6.92 5.28
C THR A 156 -0.42 6.69 3.78
N TYR A 157 -0.41 5.44 3.33
CA TYR A 157 -0.57 5.07 1.92
C TYR A 157 -1.99 5.36 1.42
N TYR A 158 -3.02 4.87 2.13
CA TYR A 158 -4.41 5.16 1.77
C TYR A 158 -4.76 6.64 1.98
N PHE A 159 -4.15 7.31 2.95
CA PHE A 159 -4.27 8.76 3.09
C PHE A 159 -3.79 9.47 1.81
N SER A 160 -2.54 9.22 1.41
CA SER A 160 -1.90 9.91 0.29
C SER A 160 -2.52 9.60 -1.07
N HIS A 161 -3.04 8.38 -1.28
CA HIS A 161 -3.58 7.95 -2.57
C HIS A 161 -5.11 8.09 -2.70
N SER A 162 -5.86 7.92 -1.61
CA SER A 162 -7.33 7.90 -1.63
C SER A 162 -7.94 9.09 -0.89
N PHE A 163 -7.52 9.35 0.34
CA PHE A 163 -8.09 10.43 1.15
C PHE A 163 -7.80 11.81 0.56
N ILE A 164 -6.59 12.07 0.06
CA ILE A 164 -6.28 13.34 -0.61
C ILE A 164 -7.26 13.59 -1.75
N ARG A 165 -7.62 12.60 -2.57
CA ARG A 165 -8.63 12.79 -3.62
C ARG A 165 -9.98 13.24 -3.04
N ILE A 166 -10.44 12.58 -1.98
CA ILE A 166 -11.69 12.92 -1.29
C ILE A 166 -11.61 14.36 -0.76
N LEU A 167 -10.49 14.75 -0.17
CA LEU A 167 -10.26 16.11 0.31
C LEU A 167 -10.33 17.14 -0.85
N LEU A 168 -9.68 16.86 -1.98
CA LEU A 168 -9.71 17.75 -3.15
C LEU A 168 -11.12 17.91 -3.72
N GLU A 169 -11.88 16.81 -3.84
CA GLU A 169 -13.24 16.83 -4.40
C GLU A 169 -14.27 17.40 -3.42
N SER A 170 -14.25 17.01 -2.15
CA SER A 170 -15.26 17.39 -1.17
C SER A 170 -14.98 18.73 -0.48
N TYR A 171 -13.72 19.04 -0.15
CA TYR A 171 -13.37 20.28 0.55
C TYR A 171 -13.03 21.42 -0.42
N PHE A 172 -12.11 21.17 -1.36
CA PHE A 172 -11.70 22.16 -2.37
C PHE A 172 -12.67 22.25 -3.57
N GLN A 173 -13.73 21.44 -3.61
CA GLN A 173 -14.74 21.42 -4.69
C GLN A 173 -14.12 21.26 -6.08
N ALA A 174 -12.97 20.57 -6.15
CA ALA A 174 -12.27 20.36 -7.40
C ALA A 174 -13.00 19.33 -8.27
N SER A 175 -13.03 19.58 -9.58
CA SER A 175 -13.56 18.60 -10.53
C SER A 175 -12.78 17.28 -10.42
N HIS A 176 -13.46 16.16 -10.67
CA HIS A 176 -12.85 14.83 -10.66
C HIS A 176 -11.60 14.75 -11.56
N SER A 177 -11.66 15.36 -12.75
CA SER A 177 -10.53 15.46 -13.68
C SER A 177 -9.35 16.24 -13.11
N THR A 178 -9.61 17.36 -12.43
CA THR A 178 -8.56 18.17 -11.79
C THR A 178 -7.89 17.39 -10.66
N SER A 179 -8.67 16.70 -9.83
CA SER A 179 -8.15 15.86 -8.73
C SER A 179 -7.31 14.69 -9.26
N LEU A 180 -7.73 14.03 -10.34
CA LEU A 180 -6.94 12.98 -11.00
C LEU A 180 -5.63 13.54 -11.55
N PHE A 181 -5.66 14.66 -12.28
CA PHE A 181 -4.47 15.28 -12.85
C PHE A 181 -3.48 15.73 -11.77
N PHE A 182 -3.98 16.34 -10.68
CA PHE A 182 -3.20 16.74 -9.52
C PHE A 182 -2.45 15.54 -8.92
N LEU A 183 -3.16 14.44 -8.64
CA LEU A 183 -2.55 13.24 -8.09
C LEU A 183 -1.56 12.62 -9.07
N ILE A 184 -1.92 12.40 -10.34
CA ILE A 184 -1.03 11.88 -11.39
C ILE A 184 0.29 12.66 -11.41
N SER A 185 0.22 13.99 -11.33
CA SER A 185 1.39 14.87 -11.30
C SER A 185 2.28 14.60 -10.08
N ILE A 186 1.69 14.50 -8.87
CA ILE A 186 2.41 14.16 -7.65
C ILE A 186 3.04 12.77 -7.74
N ILE A 187 2.28 11.74 -8.11
CA ILE A 187 2.81 10.37 -8.19
C ILE A 187 4.00 10.34 -9.15
N THR A 188 3.85 10.93 -10.35
CA THR A 188 4.88 10.94 -11.40
C THR A 188 6.20 11.58 -10.93
N LEU A 189 6.11 12.68 -10.17
CA LEU A 189 7.31 13.38 -9.67
C LEU A 189 7.95 12.69 -8.46
N ILE A 190 7.12 12.10 -7.59
CA ILE A 190 7.55 11.69 -6.24
C ILE A 190 7.85 10.20 -6.14
N TRP A 191 7.28 9.34 -6.99
CA TRP A 191 7.50 7.89 -6.92
C TRP A 191 8.99 7.46 -6.89
N PRO A 192 9.96 8.12 -7.59
CA PRO A 192 11.36 7.69 -7.59
C PRO A 192 12.03 7.82 -6.22
N ILE A 193 11.50 8.65 -5.31
CA ILE A 193 12.01 8.78 -3.94
C ILE A 193 12.01 7.43 -3.22
N GLY A 194 11.04 6.56 -3.52
CA GLY A 194 10.98 5.21 -2.97
C GLY A 194 12.22 4.39 -3.31
N LEU A 195 12.73 4.48 -4.55
CA LEU A 195 13.94 3.78 -4.97
C LEU A 195 15.19 4.30 -4.24
N ILE A 196 15.28 5.62 -4.04
CA ILE A 196 16.39 6.26 -3.33
C ILE A 196 16.42 5.80 -1.87
N VAL A 197 15.26 5.82 -1.20
CA VAL A 197 15.16 5.42 0.21
C VAL A 197 15.37 3.91 0.38
N ALA A 198 14.84 3.10 -0.52
CA ALA A 198 15.10 1.66 -0.58
C ALA A 198 16.60 1.36 -0.70
N HIS A 199 17.29 2.02 -1.64
CA HIS A 199 18.75 1.89 -1.76
C HIS A 199 19.46 2.32 -0.49
N LYS A 200 19.04 3.44 0.11
CA LYS A 200 19.67 3.96 1.33
C LYS A 200 19.49 3.00 2.52
N SER A 201 18.42 2.21 2.53
CA SER A 201 18.14 1.22 3.58
C SER A 201 19.18 0.10 3.66
N ASP A 202 19.95 -0.14 2.60
CA ASP A 202 21.05 -1.09 2.61
C ASP A 202 22.27 -0.60 3.39
N SER A 203 22.50 0.71 3.42
CA SER A 203 23.65 1.31 4.13
C SER A 203 23.30 1.87 5.51
N VAL A 204 22.11 2.47 5.67
CA VAL A 204 21.69 3.14 6.91
C VAL A 204 20.99 2.17 7.88
N GLY A 205 20.44 1.08 7.34
CA GLY A 205 19.64 0.12 8.08
C GLY A 205 18.19 0.55 8.24
N THR A 206 17.31 -0.45 8.21
CA THR A 206 15.84 -0.28 8.21
C THR A 206 15.33 0.42 9.47
N ARG A 207 15.86 0.08 10.66
CA ARG A 207 15.43 0.68 11.93
C ARG A 207 15.61 2.20 11.95
N LYS A 208 16.83 2.65 11.63
CA LYS A 208 17.19 4.08 11.68
C LYS A 208 16.38 4.88 10.66
N LEU A 209 16.23 4.38 9.43
CA LEU A 209 15.38 5.03 8.44
C LEU A 209 13.91 5.08 8.88
N LEU A 210 13.39 3.97 9.43
CA LEU A 210 12.02 3.94 9.94
C LEU A 210 11.82 4.99 11.03
N THR A 211 12.74 5.12 11.99
CA THR A 211 12.64 6.15 13.04
C THR A 211 12.65 7.55 12.44
N ILE A 212 13.55 7.84 11.49
CA ILE A 212 13.63 9.14 10.82
C ILE A 212 12.32 9.45 10.09
N LEU A 213 11.81 8.52 9.28
CA LEU A 213 10.61 8.72 8.48
C LEU A 213 9.36 8.93 9.35
N LEU A 214 9.24 8.18 10.46
CA LEU A 214 8.13 8.35 11.40
C LEU A 214 8.20 9.68 12.14
N THR A 215 9.39 10.12 12.55
CA THR A 215 9.58 11.45 13.16
C THR A 215 9.25 12.55 12.16
N LEU A 216 9.68 12.43 10.90
CA LEU A 216 9.34 13.39 9.85
C LEU A 216 7.83 13.40 9.61
N LEU A 217 7.16 12.24 9.54
CA LEU A 217 5.71 12.19 9.44
C LEU A 217 5.01 12.87 10.63
N LEU A 218 5.50 12.65 11.85
CA LEU A 218 4.95 13.27 13.05
C LEU A 218 5.09 14.81 13.05
N ILE A 219 6.12 15.35 12.39
CA ILE A 219 6.35 16.79 12.27
C ILE A 219 5.58 17.38 11.08
N PHE A 220 5.70 16.78 9.91
CA PHE A 220 5.14 17.32 8.67
C PHE A 220 3.64 17.13 8.57
N PHE A 221 3.05 16.12 9.23
CA PHE A 221 1.61 15.90 9.18
C PHE A 221 0.82 17.04 9.86
N PRO A 222 1.15 17.49 11.09
CA PRO A 222 0.53 18.69 11.67
C PRO A 222 0.76 19.96 10.84
N ILE A 223 1.95 20.13 10.26
CA ILE A 223 2.25 21.27 9.37
C ILE A 223 1.33 21.24 8.14
N PHE A 224 1.17 20.07 7.51
CA PHE A 224 0.24 19.86 6.42
C PHE A 224 -1.19 20.26 6.82
N ILE A 225 -1.67 19.83 7.99
CA ILE A 225 -3.01 20.19 8.48
C ILE A 225 -3.15 21.69 8.68
N ASN A 226 -2.22 22.34 9.38
CA ASN A 226 -2.27 23.78 9.63
C ASN A 226 -2.29 24.59 8.32
N ILE A 227 -1.49 24.17 7.35
CA ILE A 227 -1.45 24.80 6.03
C ILE A 227 -2.79 24.62 5.32
N ILE A 228 -3.32 23.40 5.25
CA ILE A 228 -4.59 23.11 4.57
C ILE A 228 -5.78 23.78 5.26
N SER A 229 -5.82 23.83 6.59
CA SER A 229 -6.88 24.51 7.35
C SER A 229 -6.85 26.03 7.23
N GLY A 230 -5.69 26.60 6.88
CA GLY A 230 -5.52 28.02 6.66
C GLY A 230 -6.03 28.51 5.30
N TYR A 231 -6.37 27.58 4.39
CA TYR A 231 -6.88 27.92 3.06
C TYR A 231 -8.41 27.95 3.03
N ASN A 232 -8.93 28.93 2.30
CA ASN A 232 -10.35 29.04 1.99
C ASN A 232 -10.72 28.17 0.79
N LYS A 233 -12.00 27.79 0.69
CA LYS A 233 -12.54 27.05 -0.47
C LYS A 233 -12.35 27.76 -1.82
N ALA A 234 -12.15 29.08 -1.81
CA ALA A 234 -11.89 29.89 -3.01
C ALA A 234 -10.41 29.91 -3.44
N ASP A 235 -9.51 29.38 -2.61
CA ASP A 235 -8.08 29.38 -2.91
C ASP A 235 -7.74 28.33 -3.97
N SER A 236 -6.68 28.59 -4.74
CA SER A 236 -6.21 27.68 -5.77
C SER A 236 -5.77 26.34 -5.15
N ILE A 237 -6.35 25.23 -5.65
CA ILE A 237 -5.97 23.86 -5.27
C ILE A 237 -4.45 23.59 -5.37
N TRP A 238 -3.76 24.31 -6.26
CA TRP A 238 -2.33 24.16 -6.50
C TRP A 238 -1.47 24.58 -5.31
N ILE A 239 -2.01 25.37 -4.38
CA ILE A 239 -1.30 25.73 -3.16
C ILE A 239 -1.13 24.48 -2.25
N ALA A 240 -2.07 23.54 -2.29
CA ALA A 240 -1.97 22.27 -1.58
C ALA A 240 -0.90 21.32 -2.17
N PHE A 241 -0.36 21.61 -3.37
CA PHE A 241 0.56 20.72 -4.07
C PHE A 241 1.82 20.40 -3.26
N GLY A 242 2.50 21.42 -2.74
CA GLY A 242 3.73 21.25 -1.97
C GLY A 242 3.53 20.40 -0.71
N PRO A 243 2.61 20.78 0.20
CA PRO A 243 2.31 20.00 1.40
C PRO A 243 1.89 18.55 1.10
N VAL A 244 1.02 18.34 0.10
CA VAL A 244 0.62 16.98 -0.30
C VAL A 244 1.82 16.19 -0.83
N ALA A 245 2.65 16.79 -1.69
CA ALA A 245 3.83 16.13 -2.23
C ALA A 245 4.81 15.68 -1.15
N ILE A 246 4.98 16.46 -0.07
CA ILE A 246 5.81 16.08 1.08
C ILE A 246 5.23 14.86 1.81
N ILE A 247 3.92 14.87 2.13
CA ILE A 247 3.28 13.72 2.80
C ILE A 247 3.32 12.48 1.91
N TYR A 248 3.10 12.66 0.61
CA TYR A 248 3.20 11.59 -0.38
C TYR A 248 4.63 11.02 -0.44
N ALA A 249 5.65 11.87 -0.47
CA ALA A 249 7.06 11.46 -0.47
C ALA A 249 7.41 10.62 0.77
N LEU A 250 6.98 11.06 1.95
CA LEU A 250 7.20 10.32 3.20
C LEU A 250 6.44 8.99 3.21
N SER A 251 5.22 8.94 2.67
CA SER A 251 4.45 7.70 2.56
C SER A 251 5.12 6.70 1.61
N ILE A 252 5.58 7.13 0.43
CA ILE A 252 6.31 6.28 -0.52
C ILE A 252 7.65 5.82 0.05
N ALA A 253 8.37 6.71 0.74
CA ALA A 253 9.62 6.36 1.43
C ALA A 253 9.39 5.27 2.49
N LEU A 254 8.34 5.39 3.30
CA LEU A 254 7.98 4.41 4.32
C LEU A 254 7.57 3.06 3.69
N TYR A 255 6.80 3.11 2.60
CA TYR A 255 6.39 1.92 1.87
C TYR A 255 7.58 1.18 1.24
N SER A 256 8.57 1.92 0.72
CA SER A 256 9.75 1.37 0.04
C SER A 256 10.61 0.43 0.89
N ILE A 257 10.68 0.67 2.21
CA ILE A 257 11.49 -0.14 3.14
C ILE A 257 10.72 -1.34 3.72
N THR A 258 9.41 -1.45 3.44
CA THR A 258 8.53 -2.46 4.07
C THR A 258 8.90 -3.88 3.66
N GLY A 259 9.30 -4.11 2.41
CA GLY A 259 9.71 -5.43 1.92
C GLY A 259 10.89 -6.00 2.72
N LYS A 260 11.99 -5.24 2.78
CA LYS A 260 13.17 -5.59 3.57
C LYS A 260 12.83 -5.76 5.06
N PHE A 261 12.10 -4.82 5.65
CA PHE A 261 11.71 -4.89 7.07
C PHE A 261 11.04 -6.22 7.42
N LEU A 262 10.06 -6.64 6.62
CA LEU A 262 9.32 -7.88 6.88
C LEU A 262 10.19 -9.11 6.59
N ALA A 263 10.96 -9.11 5.51
CA ALA A 263 11.82 -10.22 5.15
C ALA A 263 12.93 -10.49 6.19
N ASP A 264 13.50 -9.43 6.78
CA ASP A 264 14.50 -9.52 7.86
C ASP A 264 13.91 -10.12 9.16
N LEU A 265 12.61 -9.91 9.38
CA LEU A 265 11.95 -10.27 10.63
C LEU A 265 11.58 -11.75 10.71
N PHE A 266 11.13 -12.34 9.60
CA PHE A 266 10.62 -13.70 9.55
C PHE A 266 11.66 -14.71 9.02
N PRO A 267 11.74 -15.89 9.64
CA PRO A 267 12.66 -16.93 9.21
C PRO A 267 12.22 -17.56 7.89
N GLU A 268 13.17 -18.13 7.15
CA GLU A 268 13.01 -18.64 5.77
C GLU A 268 11.83 -19.60 5.61
N GLN A 269 11.58 -20.44 6.62
CA GLN A 269 10.56 -21.50 6.58
C GLN A 269 9.12 -20.96 6.50
N ILE A 270 8.87 -19.74 7.02
CA ILE A 270 7.53 -19.12 7.06
C ILE A 270 7.52 -17.73 6.43
N ARG A 271 8.62 -17.30 5.81
CA ARG A 271 8.83 -15.90 5.40
C ARG A 271 7.70 -15.37 4.52
N GLY A 272 7.28 -16.13 3.51
CA GLY A 272 6.20 -15.72 2.62
C GLY A 272 4.90 -15.39 3.37
N THR A 273 4.47 -16.27 4.27
CA THR A 273 3.27 -16.08 5.10
C THR A 273 3.48 -14.98 6.15
N GLY A 274 4.65 -14.97 6.79
CA GLY A 274 5.05 -13.99 7.80
C GLY A 274 5.14 -12.58 7.23
N ILE A 275 5.47 -12.39 5.96
CA ILE A 275 5.39 -11.09 5.27
C ILE A 275 3.93 -10.74 4.96
N SER A 276 3.17 -11.68 4.38
CA SER A 276 1.83 -11.41 3.85
C SER A 276 0.83 -10.99 4.92
N ILE A 277 0.75 -11.75 6.02
CA ILE A 277 -0.28 -11.54 7.06
C ILE A 277 -0.18 -10.14 7.71
N PRO A 278 0.95 -9.74 8.32
CA PRO A 278 1.03 -8.43 8.96
C PRO A 278 0.89 -7.27 7.97
N TYR A 279 1.39 -7.44 6.74
CA TYR A 279 1.22 -6.43 5.69
C TYR A 279 -0.26 -6.20 5.36
N HIS A 280 -1.05 -7.26 5.20
CA HIS A 280 -2.47 -7.14 4.89
C HIS A 280 -3.35 -6.81 6.10
N ILE A 281 -2.97 -7.19 7.32
CA ILE A 281 -3.61 -6.66 8.53
C ILE A 281 -3.39 -5.15 8.62
N GLY A 282 -2.15 -4.69 8.41
CA GLY A 282 -1.83 -3.27 8.41
C GLY A 282 -2.58 -2.49 7.33
N ASN A 283 -2.49 -2.91 6.07
CA ASN A 283 -3.15 -2.22 4.96
C ASN A 283 -4.68 -2.37 4.97
N GLY A 284 -5.18 -3.58 5.22
CA GLY A 284 -6.61 -3.88 5.16
C GLY A 284 -7.38 -3.29 6.34
N VAL A 285 -6.90 -3.52 7.57
CA VAL A 285 -7.58 -3.01 8.77
C VAL A 285 -7.24 -1.55 8.99
N PHE A 286 -5.96 -1.21 9.21
CA PHE A 286 -5.61 0.18 9.57
C PHE A 286 -5.76 1.12 8.38
N GLY A 287 -5.20 0.73 7.23
CA GLY A 287 -5.33 1.48 5.99
C GLY A 287 -6.77 1.60 5.52
N GLY A 288 -7.52 0.50 5.40
CA GLY A 288 -8.91 0.53 4.93
C GLY A 288 -9.85 1.36 5.82
N LEU A 289 -9.64 1.33 7.15
CA LEU A 289 -10.44 2.12 8.09
C LEU A 289 -10.36 3.62 7.81
N ILE A 290 -9.20 4.15 7.38
CA ILE A 290 -9.09 5.60 7.11
C ILE A 290 -10.06 6.05 6.02
N THR A 291 -10.19 5.26 4.96
CA THR A 291 -11.04 5.57 3.81
C THR A 291 -12.51 5.39 4.19
N LEU A 292 -12.83 4.38 5.01
CA LEU A 292 -14.19 4.20 5.53
C LEU A 292 -14.62 5.39 6.40
N ILE A 293 -13.78 5.77 7.37
CA ILE A 293 -14.02 6.91 8.28
C ILE A 293 -14.21 8.20 7.47
N ALA A 294 -13.34 8.43 6.49
CA ALA A 294 -13.40 9.60 5.63
C ALA A 294 -14.73 9.70 4.87
N ASN A 295 -15.17 8.61 4.23
CA ASN A 295 -16.43 8.58 3.48
C ASN A 295 -17.67 8.75 4.37
N ILE A 296 -17.66 8.20 5.59
CA ILE A 296 -18.78 8.38 6.53
C ILE A 296 -18.88 9.84 6.98
N LYS A 297 -17.75 10.52 7.21
CA LYS A 297 -17.76 11.90 7.68
C LYS A 297 -18.05 12.93 6.60
N THR A 298 -17.69 12.67 5.33
CA THR A 298 -18.13 13.53 4.21
C THR A 298 -19.64 13.62 4.08
N VAL A 299 -20.40 12.67 4.65
CA VAL A 299 -21.87 12.68 4.64
C VAL A 299 -22.47 13.53 5.78
N ASN A 300 -21.74 13.78 6.87
CA ASN A 300 -22.36 14.21 8.14
C ASN A 300 -21.82 15.49 8.79
N ASN A 301 -20.68 16.05 8.35
CA ASN A 301 -20.15 17.39 8.68
C ASN A 301 -18.66 17.37 8.34
N GLU A 302 -18.12 18.42 7.69
CA GLU A 302 -16.74 18.58 7.20
C GLU A 302 -15.63 18.55 8.29
N ASN A 303 -15.84 17.90 9.43
CA ASN A 303 -14.88 17.72 10.50
C ASN A 303 -14.01 16.47 10.27
N TYR A 304 -12.77 16.70 9.84
CA TYR A 304 -11.76 15.66 9.61
C TYR A 304 -10.88 15.37 10.84
N ASP A 305 -11.15 15.95 12.02
CA ASP A 305 -10.29 15.86 13.20
C ASP A 305 -10.06 14.42 13.65
N PHE A 306 -11.09 13.57 13.53
CA PHE A 306 -10.96 12.15 13.87
C PHE A 306 -10.04 11.40 12.90
N VAL A 307 -10.09 11.72 11.60
CA VAL A 307 -9.18 11.14 10.59
C VAL A 307 -7.74 11.56 10.90
N ILE A 308 -7.55 12.83 11.21
CA ILE A 308 -6.24 13.41 11.57
C ILE A 308 -5.69 12.77 12.85
N GLY A 309 -6.51 12.71 13.91
CA GLY A 309 -6.16 12.07 15.18
C GLY A 309 -5.81 10.61 15.00
N TYR A 310 -6.56 9.86 14.19
CA TYR A 310 -6.27 8.47 13.86
C TYR A 310 -4.88 8.31 13.22
N ILE A 311 -4.54 9.16 12.24
CA ILE A 311 -3.24 9.13 11.57
C ILE A 311 -2.12 9.42 12.58
N LEU A 312 -2.23 10.50 13.35
CA LEU A 312 -1.21 10.89 14.33
C LEU A 312 -1.00 9.80 15.39
N VAL A 313 -2.08 9.18 15.88
CA VAL A 313 -1.99 8.08 16.85
C VAL A 313 -1.28 6.87 16.24
N THR A 314 -1.57 6.50 14.99
CA THR A 314 -0.87 5.36 14.35
C THR A 314 0.62 5.65 14.11
N ILE A 315 0.99 6.89 13.76
CA ILE A 315 2.39 7.32 13.66
C ILE A 315 3.08 7.24 15.02
N LEU A 316 2.45 7.76 16.07
CA LEU A 316 2.99 7.75 17.44
C LEU A 316 3.18 6.33 17.96
N ILE A 317 2.19 5.45 17.80
CA ILE A 317 2.29 4.04 18.20
C ILE A 317 3.47 3.38 17.49
N SER A 318 3.58 3.55 16.17
CA SER A 318 4.67 2.97 15.38
C SER A 318 6.04 3.51 15.80
N LEU A 319 6.14 4.82 16.06
CA LEU A 319 7.38 5.43 16.53
C LEU A 319 7.79 4.89 17.90
N MET A 320 6.85 4.81 18.85
CA MET A 320 7.10 4.23 20.17
C MET A 320 7.53 2.77 20.08
N VAL A 321 6.83 1.96 19.28
CA VAL A 321 7.19 0.55 19.08
C VAL A 321 8.61 0.42 18.51
N ASN A 322 8.98 1.27 17.55
CA ASN A 322 10.31 1.26 16.97
C ASN A 322 11.40 1.69 17.98
N LEU A 323 11.15 2.72 18.78
CA LEU A 323 12.11 3.20 19.78
C LEU A 323 12.37 2.17 20.89
N PHE A 324 11.32 1.52 21.40
CA PHE A 324 11.42 0.63 22.57
C PHE A 324 11.65 -0.85 22.23
N PHE A 325 11.13 -1.35 21.10
CA PHE A 325 11.11 -2.80 20.82
C PHE A 325 11.94 -3.23 19.60
N PHE A 326 12.24 -2.32 18.67
CA PHE A 326 13.11 -2.67 17.55
C PHE A 326 14.54 -2.77 18.06
N LYS A 327 15.10 -3.97 18.17
CA LYS A 327 16.53 -4.16 18.49
C LYS A 327 17.37 -4.09 17.22
N ASN A 328 18.50 -3.39 17.26
CA ASN A 328 19.50 -3.51 16.20
C ASN A 328 19.99 -4.97 16.20
N ARG A 329 19.72 -5.72 15.13
CA ARG A 329 20.52 -6.90 14.85
C ARG A 329 21.85 -6.36 14.32
N ALA A 330 22.88 -6.48 15.15
CA ALA A 330 24.27 -6.19 14.79
C ALA A 330 24.74 -7.16 13.69
#